data_AF-A0A529TQK3-F1
#
_entry.id   AF-A0A529TQK3-F1
#
_cell.length_a   1.000
_cell.length_b   1.000
_cell.length_c   1.000
_cell.angle_alpha   90.00
_cell.angle_beta   90.00
_cell.angle_gamma   90.00
#
_symmetry.space_group_name_H-M   'P 1'
#
loop_
_entity.id
_entity.type
_entity.pdbx_description
1 polymer ?
#
loop_
_entity_poly.entity_id
_entity_poly.type
_entity_poly.pdbx_seq_one_letter_code
_entity_poly.pdbx_strand_id
1 'polypeptide(L)'
;LDNAAGMRQSAQGAARLMAADDGPRIAALAFDGWDTHVNEGGATGRLATLLGGLDGAFDEFEKGLGERWQDTAVVAITEFGRTARINGTVGTDHGTGTVVLLAGGAIKGGRVIADWPGLKPAQLYEGRDLAPTSDVRAVLKGLLADQFGLSAAVLGDKVFPESAAVKPMRDLVV
;
A
#
# COMPACT_ATOMS: atom_id res chain seq x y z
N LEU A 1 -7.72 -0.54 18.05
CA LEU A 1 -6.30 -0.71 17.66
C LEU A 1 -5.92 0.31 16.58
N ASP A 2 -6.81 1.26 16.31
CA ASP A 2 -6.79 2.13 15.12
C ASP A 2 -6.19 3.49 15.45
N ASN A 3 -5.00 3.43 16.04
CA ASN A 3 -4.15 4.58 16.32
C ASN A 3 -2.70 4.18 16.10
N ALA A 4 -1.78 5.16 16.12
CA ALA A 4 -0.38 4.91 15.80
C ALA A 4 0.28 3.81 16.66
N ALA A 5 -0.07 3.73 17.95
CA ALA A 5 0.46 2.70 18.84
C ALA A 5 -0.12 1.31 18.51
N GLY A 6 -1.41 1.24 18.18
CA GLY A 6 -2.05 -0.01 17.80
C GLY A 6 -1.55 -0.57 16.46
N MET A 7 -1.20 0.29 15.50
CA MET A 7 -0.55 -0.14 14.25
C MET A 7 0.78 -0.85 14.53
N ARG A 8 1.63 -0.26 15.37
CA ARG A 8 2.91 -0.85 15.81
C ARG A 8 2.70 -2.19 16.52
N GLN A 9 1.76 -2.25 17.45
CA GLN A 9 1.46 -3.48 18.18
C GLN A 9 0.98 -4.61 17.26
N SER A 10 0.09 -4.29 16.30
CA SER A 10 -0.38 -5.26 15.32
C SER A 10 0.75 -5.73 14.39
N ALA A 11 1.61 -4.83 13.93
CA ALA A 11 2.78 -5.16 13.12
C ALA A 11 3.76 -6.06 13.88
N GLN A 12 4.07 -5.74 15.14
CA GLN A 12 4.90 -6.56 16.00
C GLN A 12 4.34 -7.98 16.18
N GLY A 13 3.03 -8.10 16.42
CA GLY A 13 2.35 -9.38 16.52
C GLY A 13 2.42 -10.20 15.23
N ALA A 14 2.12 -9.58 14.10
CA ALA A 14 2.20 -10.23 12.79
C ALA A 14 3.63 -10.65 12.43
N ALA A 15 4.62 -9.78 12.65
CA ALA A 15 6.02 -10.08 12.40
C ALA A 15 6.49 -11.29 13.22
N ARG A 16 6.14 -11.35 14.52
CA ARG A 16 6.45 -12.50 15.38
C ARG A 16 5.83 -13.80 14.88
N LEU A 17 4.57 -13.77 14.43
CA LEU A 17 3.90 -14.96 13.90
C LEU A 17 4.53 -15.41 12.58
N MET A 18 4.82 -14.47 11.68
CA MET A 18 5.44 -14.75 10.38
C MET A 18 6.89 -15.22 10.50
N ALA A 19 7.63 -14.78 11.52
CA ALA A 19 9.02 -15.16 11.74
C ALA A 19 9.20 -16.59 12.28
N ALA A 20 8.13 -17.23 12.77
CA ALA A 20 8.19 -18.62 13.20
C ALA A 20 8.49 -19.55 12.01
N ASP A 21 9.21 -20.66 12.24
CA ASP A 21 9.59 -21.60 11.17
C ASP A 21 8.37 -22.24 10.47
N ASP A 22 7.27 -22.41 11.19
CA ASP A 22 5.96 -22.87 10.70
C ASP A 22 4.95 -21.73 10.55
N GLY A 23 5.43 -20.48 10.55
CA GLY A 23 4.63 -19.28 10.42
C GLY A 23 3.94 -19.13 9.06
N PRO A 24 2.90 -18.28 8.97
CA PRO A 24 2.22 -18.02 7.72
C PRO A 24 3.13 -17.25 6.75
N ARG A 25 3.00 -17.56 5.46
CA ARG A 25 3.74 -16.87 4.37
C ARG A 25 3.11 -15.53 3.96
N ILE A 26 1.86 -15.30 4.34
CA ILE A 26 1.10 -14.08 4.02
C ILE A 26 0.32 -13.68 5.27
N ALA A 27 0.41 -12.40 5.63
CA ALA A 27 -0.46 -11.78 6.63
C ALA A 27 -1.18 -10.58 5.99
N ALA A 28 -2.43 -10.38 6.39
CA ALA A 28 -3.22 -9.22 6.03
C ALA A 28 -3.60 -8.48 7.30
N LEU A 29 -3.36 -7.18 7.32
CA LEU A 29 -3.77 -6.28 8.41
C LEU A 29 -4.62 -5.17 7.82
N ALA A 30 -5.65 -4.78 8.56
CA ALA A 30 -6.46 -3.61 8.26
C ALA A 30 -6.26 -2.58 9.39
N PHE A 31 -6.08 -1.32 9.00
CA PHE A 31 -5.99 -0.21 9.93
C PHE A 31 -7.04 0.81 9.54
N ASP A 32 -7.94 1.12 10.47
CA ASP A 32 -8.98 2.10 10.23
C ASP A 32 -8.51 3.53 10.46
N GLY A 33 -9.36 4.48 10.06
CA GLY A 33 -9.23 5.89 10.42
C GLY A 33 -8.65 6.81 9.35
N TRP A 34 -8.37 6.27 8.15
CA TRP A 34 -7.88 7.00 6.98
C TRP A 34 -8.95 7.75 6.19
N ASP A 35 -10.24 7.57 6.52
CA ASP A 35 -11.35 8.29 5.88
C ASP A 35 -11.54 9.69 6.48
N THR A 36 -10.67 10.62 6.09
CA THR A 36 -10.52 11.95 6.69
C THR A 36 -11.31 13.04 5.96
N HIS A 37 -12.64 13.04 6.09
CA HIS A 37 -13.50 14.08 5.51
C HIS A 37 -13.43 15.44 6.21
N VAL A 38 -13.01 15.49 7.48
CA VAL A 38 -13.01 16.70 8.29
C VAL A 38 -11.68 16.84 9.02
N ASN A 39 -11.09 18.03 8.99
CA ASN A 39 -9.85 18.35 9.69
C ASN A 39 -8.76 17.27 9.52
N GLU A 40 -8.51 16.86 8.28
CA GLU A 40 -7.55 15.80 7.93
C GLU A 40 -6.16 16.08 8.53
N GLY A 41 -5.74 17.35 8.46
CA GLY A 41 -4.44 17.80 8.93
C GLY A 41 -3.33 17.46 7.94
N GLY A 42 -2.47 18.44 7.64
CA GLY A 42 -1.31 18.27 6.75
C GLY A 42 -0.12 17.69 7.50
N ALA A 43 0.95 18.49 7.65
CA ALA A 43 2.18 18.10 8.36
C ALA A 43 1.97 17.83 9.86
N THR A 44 0.85 18.28 10.41
CA THR A 44 0.38 17.98 11.78
C THR A 44 -1.09 17.58 11.72
N GLY A 45 -1.58 16.88 12.74
CA GLY A 45 -2.97 16.43 12.82
C GLY A 45 -3.14 14.94 12.51
N ARG A 46 -4.36 14.57 12.08
CA ARG A 46 -4.78 13.17 12.01
C ARG A 46 -3.99 12.39 10.97
N LEU A 47 -3.89 12.87 9.73
CA LEU A 47 -3.15 12.19 8.68
C LEU A 47 -1.68 12.01 9.06
N ALA A 48 -1.02 13.06 9.56
CA ALA A 48 0.37 12.97 10.04
C ALA A 48 0.54 11.93 11.16
N THR A 49 -0.40 11.85 12.10
CA THR A 49 -0.38 10.87 13.19
C THR A 49 -0.51 9.44 12.67
N LEU A 50 -1.41 9.20 11.71
CA LEU A 50 -1.60 7.89 11.09
C LEU A 50 -0.37 7.48 10.25
N LEU A 51 0.21 8.41 9.49
CA LEU A 51 1.44 8.18 8.74
C LEU A 51 2.61 7.82 9.66
N GLY A 52 2.76 8.47 10.82
CA GLY A 52 3.77 8.09 11.82
C GLY A 52 3.50 6.74 12.50
N GLY A 53 2.24 6.32 12.54
CA GLY A 53 1.85 4.96 12.92
C GLY A 53 2.26 3.91 11.89
N LEU A 54 2.00 4.19 10.61
CA LEU A 54 2.35 3.33 9.49
C LEU A 54 3.87 3.17 9.34
N ASP A 55 4.61 4.28 9.42
CA ASP A 55 6.08 4.28 9.48
C ASP A 55 6.58 3.38 10.61
N GLY A 56 5.98 3.53 11.79
CA GLY A 56 6.23 2.66 12.92
C GLY A 56 5.97 1.19 12.68
N ALA A 57 4.89 0.86 11.97
CA ALA A 57 4.57 -0.51 11.62
C ALA A 57 5.64 -1.12 10.71
N PHE A 58 6.19 -0.36 9.76
CA PHE A 58 7.29 -0.84 8.92
C PHE A 58 8.55 -1.13 9.74
N ASP A 59 8.90 -0.27 10.68
CA ASP A 59 10.01 -0.48 11.61
C ASP A 59 9.82 -1.74 12.49
N GLU A 60 8.59 -1.98 12.99
CA GLU A 60 8.28 -3.22 13.73
C GLU A 60 8.33 -4.48 12.86
N PHE A 61 7.95 -4.39 11.58
CA PHE A 61 8.10 -5.52 10.64
C PHE A 61 9.57 -5.85 10.39
N GLU A 62 10.40 -4.85 10.08
CA GLU A 62 11.83 -5.04 9.84
C GLU A 62 12.52 -5.68 11.05
N LYS A 63 12.26 -5.15 12.26
CA LYS A 63 12.81 -5.70 13.51
C LYS A 63 12.29 -7.11 13.82
N GLY A 64 10.98 -7.31 13.72
CA GLY A 64 10.32 -8.54 14.16
C GLY A 64 10.55 -9.72 13.23
N LEU A 65 10.73 -9.48 11.93
CA LEU A 65 11.02 -10.53 10.94
C LEU A 65 12.50 -10.94 10.95
N GLY A 66 13.41 -10.08 11.42
CA GLY A 66 14.83 -10.39 11.50
C GLY A 66 15.40 -10.80 10.15
N GLU A 67 16.06 -11.97 10.08
CA GLU A 67 16.65 -12.48 8.83
C GLU A 67 15.61 -12.66 7.71
N ARG A 68 14.35 -12.97 8.04
CA ARG A 68 13.26 -13.13 7.06
C ARG A 68 12.87 -11.82 6.37
N TRP A 69 13.27 -10.67 6.91
CA TRP A 69 13.04 -9.37 6.26
C TRP A 69 13.64 -9.29 4.87
N GLN A 70 14.80 -9.93 4.63
CA GLN A 70 15.48 -9.94 3.34
C GLN A 70 14.64 -10.58 2.22
N ASP A 71 13.75 -11.50 2.58
CA ASP A 71 12.86 -12.19 1.64
C ASP A 71 11.42 -11.63 1.68
N THR A 72 11.15 -10.62 2.52
CA THR A 72 9.80 -10.11 2.73
C THR A 72 9.48 -8.91 1.85
N ALA A 73 8.25 -8.90 1.32
CA ALA A 73 7.61 -7.74 0.72
C ALA A 73 6.40 -7.32 1.58
N VAL A 74 6.37 -6.05 1.99
CA VAL A 74 5.23 -5.40 2.65
C VAL A 74 4.55 -4.48 1.63
N VAL A 75 3.23 -4.59 1.54
CA VAL A 75 2.40 -3.77 0.66
C VAL A 75 1.39 -3.00 1.51
N ALA A 76 1.42 -1.68 1.43
CA ALA A 76 0.36 -0.84 1.99
C ALA A 76 -0.44 -0.18 0.86
N ILE A 77 -1.75 -0.43 0.88
CA ILE A 77 -2.74 0.05 -0.09
C ILE A 77 -4.00 0.51 0.62
N THR A 78 -4.81 1.30 -0.08
CA THR A 78 -6.11 1.78 0.38
C THR A 78 -7.23 1.28 -0.53
N GLU A 79 -8.46 1.21 -0.01
CA GLU A 79 -9.64 0.80 -0.78
C GLU A 79 -10.09 1.89 -1.78
N PHE A 80 -9.79 3.15 -1.48
CA PHE A 80 -10.07 4.31 -2.32
C PHE A 80 -8.92 5.32 -2.26
N GLY A 81 -8.88 6.20 -3.26
CA GLY A 81 -8.04 7.39 -3.27
C GLY A 81 -8.67 8.56 -2.52
N ARG A 82 -7.98 9.69 -2.48
CA ARG A 82 -8.52 10.97 -1.97
C ARG A 82 -8.60 12.00 -3.09
N THR A 83 -9.54 12.94 -2.99
CA THR A 83 -9.63 14.05 -3.93
C THR A 83 -8.34 14.87 -3.94
N ALA A 84 -7.93 15.39 -5.10
CA ALA A 84 -6.71 16.19 -5.22
C ALA A 84 -6.81 17.55 -4.49
N ARG A 85 -8.02 17.98 -4.16
CA ARG A 85 -8.32 19.23 -3.46
C ARG A 85 -8.98 18.97 -2.12
N ILE A 86 -8.72 19.88 -1.18
CA ILE A 86 -9.38 19.95 0.13
C ILE A 86 -10.86 20.30 -0.08
N ASN A 87 -11.75 19.68 0.69
CA ASN A 87 -13.18 19.93 0.71
C ASN A 87 -13.55 21.13 1.63
N GLY A 88 -14.85 21.42 1.78
CA GLY A 88 -15.33 22.54 2.60
C GLY A 88 -15.08 22.41 4.11
N THR A 89 -14.65 21.24 4.58
CA THR A 89 -14.45 20.91 6.01
C THR A 89 -12.99 20.66 6.36
N VAL A 90 -12.06 21.16 5.53
CA VAL A 90 -10.61 21.03 5.74
C VAL A 90 -10.16 19.56 5.80
N GLY A 91 -10.88 18.68 5.11
CA GLY A 91 -10.47 17.32 4.81
C GLY A 91 -10.42 17.09 3.30
N THR A 92 -10.43 15.83 2.88
CA THR A 92 -10.58 15.44 1.47
C THR A 92 -11.78 14.52 1.33
N ASP A 93 -12.32 14.35 0.12
CA ASP A 93 -13.36 13.35 -0.14
C ASP A 93 -12.78 12.09 -0.79
N HIS A 94 -13.62 11.08 -1.01
CA HIS A 94 -13.21 9.88 -1.73
C HIS A 94 -12.85 10.23 -3.17
N GLY A 95 -11.72 9.69 -3.62
CA GLY A 95 -11.20 9.89 -4.97
C GLY A 95 -10.75 8.57 -5.60
N THR A 96 -10.39 8.65 -6.88
CA THR A 96 -10.08 7.47 -7.70
C THR A 96 -8.61 7.04 -7.60
N GLY A 97 -7.67 7.99 -7.68
CA GLY A 97 -6.23 7.70 -7.66
C GLY A 97 -5.67 7.54 -6.25
N THR A 98 -4.82 6.52 -6.04
CA THR A 98 -4.11 6.26 -4.77
C THR A 98 -2.62 5.98 -5.02
N VAL A 99 -1.86 5.78 -3.94
CA VAL A 99 -0.48 5.30 -3.96
C VAL A 99 -0.40 3.89 -3.38
N VAL A 100 0.42 3.04 -3.97
CA VAL A 100 0.84 1.76 -3.38
C VAL A 100 2.22 1.98 -2.77
N LEU A 101 2.37 1.74 -1.48
CA LEU A 101 3.68 1.76 -0.82
C LEU A 101 4.22 0.33 -0.73
N LEU A 102 5.45 0.15 -1.18
CA LEU A 102 6.19 -1.11 -1.09
C LEU A 102 7.39 -0.92 -0.16
N ALA A 103 7.55 -1.84 0.79
CA ALA A 103 8.68 -1.90 1.71
C ALA A 103 9.11 -3.36 1.90
N GLY A 104 10.26 -3.62 2.52
CA GLY A 104 10.80 -4.97 2.68
C GLY A 104 12.18 -5.14 2.06
N GLY A 105 12.98 -6.06 2.59
CA GLY A 105 14.32 -6.34 2.09
C GLY A 105 14.32 -6.96 0.69
N ALA A 106 13.23 -7.65 0.31
CA ALA A 106 13.08 -8.21 -1.03
C ALA A 106 12.71 -7.16 -2.08
N ILE A 107 12.24 -5.97 -1.66
CA ILE A 107 11.81 -4.94 -2.60
C ILE A 107 13.02 -4.21 -3.19
N LYS A 108 13.05 -4.08 -4.51
CA LYS A 108 13.98 -3.20 -5.22
C LYS A 108 13.57 -1.74 -4.99
N GLY A 109 13.88 -1.23 -3.80
CA GLY A 109 13.46 0.08 -3.29
C GLY A 109 14.20 1.27 -3.89
N GLY A 110 14.06 2.44 -3.25
CA GLY A 110 14.75 3.69 -3.64
C GLY A 110 14.21 4.34 -4.91
N ARG A 111 12.97 4.02 -5.30
CA ARG A 111 12.36 4.43 -6.57
C ARG A 111 10.92 4.88 -6.36
N VAL A 112 10.49 5.83 -7.18
CA VAL A 112 9.08 6.16 -7.39
C VAL A 112 8.72 5.73 -8.80
N ILE A 113 7.81 4.77 -8.92
CA ILE A 113 7.28 4.32 -10.22
C ILE A 113 6.00 5.10 -10.47
N ALA A 114 6.07 6.11 -11.33
CA ALA A 114 4.93 6.96 -11.63
C ALA A 114 5.01 7.56 -13.05
N ASP A 115 3.85 7.64 -13.67
CA ASP A 115 3.55 8.33 -14.93
C ASP A 115 2.41 9.37 -14.73
N TRP A 116 2.24 9.82 -13.49
CA TRP A 116 1.21 10.77 -13.10
C TRP A 116 1.37 12.13 -13.81
N PRO A 117 0.33 12.65 -14.49
CA PRO A 117 0.45 13.85 -15.33
C PRO A 117 0.63 15.17 -14.57
N GLY A 118 0.26 15.24 -13.29
CA GLY A 118 0.35 16.46 -12.46
C GLY A 118 -1.00 16.92 -11.85
N LEU A 119 -0.98 18.06 -11.15
CA LEU A 119 -2.14 18.63 -10.42
C LEU A 119 -2.90 19.73 -11.19
N LYS A 120 -2.50 20.07 -12.42
CA LYS A 120 -3.23 21.13 -13.16
C LYS A 120 -4.67 20.65 -13.42
N PRO A 121 -5.69 21.53 -13.41
CA PRO A 121 -7.09 21.12 -13.59
C PRO A 121 -7.33 20.21 -14.80
N ALA A 122 -6.70 20.50 -15.94
CA ALA A 122 -6.83 19.69 -17.16
C ALA A 122 -6.12 18.31 -17.11
N GLN A 123 -5.36 18.04 -16.06
CA GLN A 123 -4.63 16.78 -15.82
C GLN A 123 -5.32 15.91 -14.77
N LEU A 124 -6.34 16.44 -14.09
CA LEU A 124 -7.13 15.70 -13.12
C LEU A 124 -8.17 14.84 -13.84
N TYR A 125 -8.39 13.63 -13.33
CA TYR A 125 -9.49 12.78 -13.78
C TYR A 125 -10.82 13.46 -13.47
N GLU A 126 -11.62 13.65 -14.52
CA GLU A 126 -12.89 14.38 -14.47
C GLU A 126 -12.77 15.79 -13.86
N GLY A 127 -11.57 16.40 -13.90
CA GLY A 127 -11.30 17.71 -13.31
C GLY A 127 -11.26 17.73 -11.77
N ARG A 128 -11.33 16.58 -11.10
CA ARG A 128 -11.49 16.47 -9.63
C ARG A 128 -10.43 15.60 -8.96
N ASP A 129 -10.22 14.39 -9.48
CA ASP A 129 -9.41 13.36 -8.83
C ASP A 129 -8.00 13.28 -9.45
N LEU A 130 -7.05 12.68 -8.72
CA LEU A 130 -5.79 12.28 -9.34
C LEU A 130 -6.08 11.26 -10.45
N ALA A 131 -5.47 11.46 -11.62
CA ALA A 131 -5.56 10.51 -12.73
C ALA A 131 -4.92 9.17 -12.33
N PRO A 132 -5.68 8.06 -12.32
CA PRO A 132 -5.11 6.74 -12.13
C PRO A 132 -4.31 6.36 -13.37
N THR A 133 -3.06 5.96 -13.18
CA THR A 133 -2.17 5.63 -14.29
C THR A 133 -1.65 4.19 -14.24
N SER A 134 -1.72 3.57 -13.06
CA SER A 134 -1.36 2.16 -12.85
C SER A 134 -2.45 1.44 -12.07
N ASP A 135 -2.63 0.15 -12.38
CA ASP A 135 -3.59 -0.72 -11.70
C ASP A 135 -2.92 -1.38 -10.48
N VAL A 136 -3.52 -1.28 -9.29
CA VAL A 136 -3.02 -1.90 -8.06
C VAL A 136 -2.84 -3.41 -8.23
N ARG A 137 -3.70 -4.06 -9.03
CA ARG A 137 -3.58 -5.50 -9.32
C ARG A 137 -2.30 -5.81 -10.09
N ALA A 138 -1.81 -4.91 -10.94
CA ALA A 138 -0.54 -5.12 -11.64
C ALA A 138 0.62 -5.23 -10.64
N VAL A 139 0.62 -4.38 -9.61
CA VAL A 139 1.63 -4.41 -8.52
C VAL A 139 1.54 -5.71 -7.73
N LEU A 140 0.35 -6.05 -7.23
CA LEU A 140 0.14 -7.28 -6.44
C LEU A 140 0.49 -8.54 -7.23
N LYS A 141 0.13 -8.59 -8.52
CA LYS A 141 0.50 -9.69 -9.41
C LYS A 141 2.00 -9.80 -9.61
N GLY A 142 2.71 -8.67 -9.73
CA GLY A 142 4.16 -8.65 -9.84
C GLY A 142 4.83 -9.30 -8.63
N LEU A 143 4.43 -8.85 -7.44
CA LEU A 143 4.95 -9.40 -6.18
C LEU A 143 4.64 -10.88 -6.04
N LEU A 144 3.40 -11.31 -6.31
CA LEU A 144 3.03 -12.72 -6.20
C LEU A 144 3.70 -13.61 -7.25
N ALA A 145 3.94 -13.08 -8.46
CA ALA A 145 4.69 -13.81 -9.48
C ALA A 145 6.13 -14.06 -9.03
N ASP A 146 6.81 -13.03 -8.50
CA ASP A 146 8.23 -13.12 -8.16
C ASP A 146 8.44 -13.86 -6.82
N GLN A 147 7.58 -13.64 -5.81
CA GLN A 147 7.70 -14.27 -4.48
C GLN A 147 7.17 -15.71 -4.40
N PHE A 148 6.19 -16.07 -5.22
CA PHE A 148 5.52 -17.38 -5.15
C PHE A 148 5.58 -18.17 -6.46
N GLY A 149 6.21 -17.64 -7.51
CA GLY A 149 6.35 -18.33 -8.79
C GLY A 149 5.02 -18.51 -9.53
N LEU A 150 4.01 -17.69 -9.22
CA LEU A 150 2.68 -17.83 -9.84
C LEU A 150 2.69 -17.33 -11.29
N SER A 151 2.10 -18.13 -12.19
CA SER A 151 2.00 -17.75 -13.60
C SER A 151 0.98 -16.61 -13.79
N ALA A 152 1.18 -15.81 -14.86
CA ALA A 152 0.25 -14.74 -15.21
C ALA A 152 -1.20 -15.24 -15.43
N ALA A 153 -1.37 -16.47 -15.93
CA ALA A 153 -2.67 -17.11 -16.09
C ALA A 153 -3.34 -17.38 -14.73
N VAL A 154 -2.65 -18.03 -13.80
CA VAL A 154 -3.17 -18.27 -12.44
C VAL A 154 -3.54 -16.95 -11.76
N LEU A 155 -2.67 -15.95 -11.88
CA LEU A 155 -2.89 -14.62 -11.33
C LEU A 155 -4.10 -13.92 -11.95
N GLY A 156 -4.31 -14.02 -13.26
CA GLY A 156 -5.40 -13.36 -13.99
C GLY A 156 -6.76 -14.07 -13.93
N ASP A 157 -6.77 -15.37 -13.69
CA ASP A 157 -7.98 -16.19 -13.76
C ASP A 157 -8.47 -16.67 -12.39
N LYS A 158 -7.56 -16.85 -11.43
CA LYS A 158 -7.86 -17.45 -10.12
C LYS A 158 -7.65 -16.51 -8.95
N VAL A 159 -6.53 -15.78 -8.94
CA VAL A 159 -6.21 -14.88 -7.81
C VAL A 159 -6.91 -13.53 -7.97
N PHE A 160 -6.86 -12.94 -9.17
CA PHE A 160 -7.58 -11.72 -9.52
C PHE A 160 -8.49 -11.99 -10.72
N PRO A 161 -9.66 -12.62 -10.52
CA PRO A 161 -10.57 -12.92 -11.63
C PRO A 161 -10.88 -11.69 -12.50
N GLU A 162 -11.15 -11.92 -13.78
CA GLU A 162 -11.51 -10.88 -14.76
C GLU A 162 -10.41 -9.83 -15.00
N SER A 163 -9.15 -10.17 -14.69
CA SER A 163 -8.03 -9.24 -14.85
C SER A 163 -6.90 -9.76 -15.73
N ALA A 164 -7.13 -10.77 -16.58
CA ALA A 164 -6.11 -11.35 -17.46
C ALA A 164 -5.37 -10.32 -18.33
N ALA A 165 -6.04 -9.22 -18.71
CA ALA A 165 -5.43 -8.10 -19.45
C ALA A 165 -4.45 -7.27 -18.60
N VAL A 166 -4.60 -7.27 -17.27
CA VAL A 166 -3.72 -6.56 -16.33
C VAL A 166 -2.47 -7.41 -16.12
N LYS A 167 -1.37 -7.02 -16.78
CA LYS A 167 -0.09 -7.72 -16.71
C LYS A 167 0.58 -7.50 -15.35
N PRO A 168 1.29 -8.51 -14.80
CA PRO A 168 2.13 -8.31 -13.63
C PRO A 168 3.18 -7.21 -13.87
N MET A 169 3.27 -6.25 -12.96
CA MET A 169 4.35 -5.27 -12.94
C MET A 169 5.66 -5.99 -12.65
N ARG A 170 6.73 -5.62 -13.36
CA ARG A 170 8.03 -6.29 -13.29
C ARG A 170 9.03 -5.43 -12.54
N ASP A 171 10.15 -6.04 -12.17
CA ASP A 171 11.29 -5.36 -11.56
C ASP A 171 10.94 -4.72 -10.21
N LEU A 172 10.06 -5.37 -9.43
CA LEU A 172 9.68 -4.93 -8.08
C LEU A 172 10.52 -5.60 -6.99
N VAL A 173 10.91 -6.86 -7.20
CA VAL A 173 11.68 -7.70 -6.29
C VAL A 173 13.12 -7.84 -6.79
N VAL A 174 14.10 -7.94 -5.88
CA VAL A 174 15.54 -8.12 -6.20
C VAL A 174 15.90 -9.55 -6.61
#